data_AF-X1T9E9-F1
#
_entry.id   AF-X1T9E9-F1
#
_cell.length_a   1.000
_cell.length_b   1.000
_cell.length_c   1.000
_cell.angle_alpha   90.00
_cell.angle_beta   90.00
_cell.angle_gamma   90.00
#
_symmetry.space_group_name_H-M   'P 1'
#
loop_
_entity.id
_entity.type
_entity.pdbx_description
1 polymer ?
#
loop_
_entity_poly.entity_id
_entity_poly.type
_entity_poly.pdbx_seq_one_letter_code
_entity_poly.pdbx_strand_id
1 'polypeptide(L)'
;IYDGSGSIKIILGKYLASKLLGRKLSEIFFLANAPNIPQPKGFEVLSFQMTMPEHLDVVEAIVDDPSKHCQHDRLIISDGKMRIHYPPSEKVESILSSRYRRLYPGDRDDWWIYKRFVAKALDMKIRMITGRSKIHGIHLLENPIPLYSCEKAELYVGFSTTLKEHKNKLLLEAYPQVYVRESVLDYINYRRSRGASAKGIENTLLDRRSSVVLAPTGHRGYIEELIYKKAGKLKVSELDPRNLTSFWKDVYAIDVGPEETPLLRVRLMKFDVPLT
;
A
#
# COMPACT_ATOMS: atom_id res chain seq x y z
N ILE A 1 -4.20 -8.15 10.68
CA ILE A 1 -3.71 -7.15 9.71
C ILE A 1 -3.95 -7.77 8.35
N TYR A 2 -4.72 -7.10 7.50
CA TYR A 2 -5.15 -7.64 6.21
C TYR A 2 -4.86 -6.58 5.15
N ASP A 3 -3.67 -6.70 4.58
CA ASP A 3 -3.22 -6.05 3.36
C ASP A 3 -3.69 -6.81 2.10
N GLY A 4 -4.47 -7.89 2.28
CA GLY A 4 -4.86 -8.80 1.23
C GLY A 4 -3.86 -9.91 0.91
N SER A 5 -2.70 -9.98 1.58
CA SER A 5 -1.77 -11.11 1.57
C SER A 5 -1.96 -12.03 2.78
N GLY A 6 -2.51 -11.51 3.89
CA GLY A 6 -2.76 -12.24 5.12
C GLY A 6 -1.59 -12.24 6.12
N SER A 7 -0.42 -11.72 5.74
CA SER A 7 0.84 -12.04 6.45
C SER A 7 1.52 -10.89 7.20
N ILE A 8 1.19 -9.63 6.95
CA ILE A 8 1.98 -8.53 7.55
C ILE A 8 1.56 -8.28 9.00
N LYS A 9 2.51 -8.25 9.95
CA LYS A 9 2.30 -7.67 11.30
C LYS A 9 3.25 -6.51 11.65
N ILE A 10 4.20 -6.18 10.77
CA ILE A 10 5.33 -5.28 11.05
C ILE A 10 5.66 -4.48 9.79
N ILE A 11 5.81 -3.17 9.93
CA ILE A 11 6.00 -2.23 8.82
C ILE A 11 7.25 -1.39 9.10
N LEU A 12 8.01 -1.14 8.04
CA LEU A 12 9.33 -0.52 8.09
C LEU A 12 9.22 1.00 8.09
N GLY A 13 9.98 1.66 8.96
CA GLY A 13 9.92 3.12 9.15
C GLY A 13 10.15 3.93 7.87
N LYS A 14 10.97 3.44 6.93
CA LYS A 14 11.24 4.08 5.63
C LYS A 14 10.00 4.18 4.74
N TYR A 15 9.02 3.30 4.97
CA TYR A 15 7.79 3.17 4.21
C TYR A 15 6.55 3.57 5.01
N LEU A 16 6.76 4.18 6.17
CA LEU A 16 5.75 4.78 7.02
C LEU A 16 5.87 6.28 6.91
N ALA A 17 4.85 6.94 6.34
CA ALA A 17 4.82 8.40 6.34
C ALA A 17 4.25 8.91 7.65
N SER A 18 5.01 9.73 8.39
CA SER A 18 4.48 10.54 9.48
C SER A 18 3.55 11.60 8.88
N LYS A 19 2.36 11.75 9.47
CA LYS A 19 1.37 12.75 9.02
C LYS A 19 1.83 14.13 9.49
N LEU A 20 2.77 14.75 8.78
CA LEU A 20 3.28 16.08 9.15
C LEU A 20 2.17 17.14 9.12
N LEU A 21 1.14 16.98 8.29
CA LEU A 21 -0.02 17.85 8.25
C LEU A 21 -1.33 17.06 8.15
N GLY A 22 -2.24 17.31 9.09
CA GLY A 22 -3.59 16.78 9.12
C GLY A 22 -4.49 17.21 7.95
N ARG A 23 -3.96 18.00 7.02
CA ARG A 23 -4.69 18.80 6.03
C ARG A 23 -4.15 18.55 4.62
N LYS A 24 -5.01 18.60 3.61
CA LYS A 24 -4.57 18.43 2.20
C LYS A 24 -3.70 19.61 1.78
N LEU A 25 -2.75 19.43 0.86
CA LEU A 25 -1.96 20.56 0.30
C LEU A 25 -2.86 21.64 -0.32
N SER A 26 -3.98 21.24 -0.93
CA SER A 26 -5.02 22.16 -1.39
C SER A 26 -5.63 22.97 -0.24
N GLU A 27 -5.76 22.38 0.94
CA GLU A 27 -6.27 23.03 2.15
C GLU A 27 -5.21 23.96 2.75
N ILE A 28 -3.94 23.58 2.70
CA ILE A 28 -2.81 24.43 3.11
C ILE A 28 -2.65 25.61 2.16
N PHE A 29 -2.76 25.42 0.84
CA PHE A 29 -2.77 26.49 -0.15
C PHE A 29 -4.02 27.37 -0.02
N PHE A 30 -5.18 26.78 0.26
CA PHE A 30 -6.41 27.52 0.54
C PHE A 30 -6.32 28.36 1.83
N LEU A 31 -5.69 27.82 2.88
CA LEU A 31 -5.44 28.53 4.14
C LEU A 31 -4.33 29.57 4.01
N ALA A 32 -3.35 29.34 3.12
CA ALA A 32 -2.24 30.26 2.86
C ALA A 32 -2.61 31.37 1.86
N ASN A 33 -3.63 31.17 1.01
CA ASN A 33 -4.09 32.13 0.02
C ASN A 33 -5.63 32.28 0.01
N ALA A 34 -6.13 33.23 0.79
CA ALA A 34 -7.30 34.01 0.41
C ALA A 34 -6.81 35.45 0.18
N PRO A 35 -7.12 36.16 -0.93
CA PRO A 35 -8.25 36.00 -1.85
C PRO A 35 -7.84 35.80 -3.34
N ASN A 36 -8.82 35.45 -4.18
CA ASN A 36 -8.76 35.39 -5.66
C ASN A 36 -7.84 34.35 -6.29
N ILE A 37 -8.19 33.06 -6.17
CA ILE A 37 -7.70 32.03 -7.09
C ILE A 37 -8.87 31.61 -7.99
N PRO A 38 -8.74 31.66 -9.34
CA PRO A 38 -9.74 31.11 -10.25
C PRO A 38 -9.95 29.63 -9.93
N GLN A 39 -11.20 29.15 -10.00
CA GLN A 39 -11.53 27.75 -9.71
C GLN A 39 -10.53 26.80 -10.41
N PRO A 40 -9.87 25.90 -9.69
CA PRO A 40 -8.83 25.06 -10.27
C PRO A 40 -9.44 24.09 -11.27
N LYS A 41 -9.31 24.37 -12.57
CA LYS A 41 -9.63 23.47 -13.71
C LYS A 41 -8.67 22.27 -13.83
N GLY A 42 -7.97 21.88 -12.77
CA GLY A 42 -6.76 21.03 -12.86
C GLY A 42 -6.74 19.74 -12.04
N PHE A 43 -7.74 19.51 -11.18
CA PHE A 43 -7.81 18.29 -10.34
C PHE A 43 -9.10 17.51 -10.60
N GLU A 44 -9.48 17.41 -11.87
CA GLU A 44 -10.64 16.61 -12.26
C GLU A 44 -10.35 15.13 -12.06
N VAL A 45 -11.34 14.41 -11.52
CA VAL A 45 -11.30 12.96 -11.38
C VAL A 45 -11.44 12.36 -12.77
N LEU A 46 -10.47 11.57 -13.20
CA LEU A 46 -10.58 10.85 -14.46
C LEU A 46 -11.36 9.57 -14.22
N SER A 47 -12.51 9.45 -14.87
CA SER A 47 -13.42 8.32 -14.72
C SER A 47 -13.48 7.53 -16.02
N PHE A 48 -13.12 6.25 -15.95
CA PHE A 48 -13.14 5.32 -17.07
C PHE A 48 -14.14 4.22 -16.79
N GLN A 49 -15.09 4.03 -17.71
CA GLN A 49 -16.01 2.91 -17.64
C GLN A 49 -15.41 1.71 -18.38
N MET A 50 -15.19 0.62 -17.68
CA MET A 50 -14.73 -0.64 -18.23
C MET A 50 -15.90 -1.60 -18.40
N THR A 51 -16.00 -2.16 -19.61
CA THR A 51 -16.87 -3.30 -19.87
C THR A 51 -16.16 -4.56 -19.41
N MET A 52 -16.78 -5.30 -18.50
CA MET A 52 -16.23 -6.55 -18.00
C MET A 52 -16.55 -7.69 -18.99
N PRO A 53 -15.65 -8.68 -19.12
CA PRO A 53 -15.99 -9.90 -19.87
C PRO A 53 -17.15 -10.61 -19.18
N GLU A 54 -17.96 -11.34 -19.95
CA GLU A 54 -19.13 -12.08 -19.42
C GLU A 54 -18.72 -13.11 -18.36
N HIS A 55 -17.54 -13.70 -18.53
CA HIS A 55 -16.93 -14.61 -17.58
C HIS A 55 -15.41 -14.54 -17.63
N LEU A 56 -14.76 -15.03 -16.57
CA LEU A 56 -13.33 -15.09 -16.41
C LEU A 56 -13.00 -16.45 -15.82
N ASP A 57 -12.23 -17.23 -16.59
CA ASP A 57 -11.77 -18.54 -16.14
C ASP A 57 -10.56 -18.35 -15.23
N VAL A 58 -10.65 -18.93 -14.04
CA VAL A 58 -9.61 -18.89 -13.01
C VAL A 58 -9.37 -20.28 -12.44
N VAL A 59 -8.17 -20.49 -11.91
CA VAL A 59 -7.88 -21.61 -11.04
C VAL A 59 -7.93 -21.10 -9.61
N GLU A 60 -8.72 -21.77 -8.79
CA GLU A 60 -8.75 -21.58 -7.34
C GLU A 60 -7.90 -22.68 -6.71
N ALA A 61 -6.87 -22.29 -5.96
CA ALA A 61 -5.94 -23.23 -5.35
C ALA A 61 -5.77 -22.97 -3.85
N ILE A 62 -5.61 -24.06 -3.09
CA ILE A 62 -5.24 -24.05 -1.67
C ILE A 62 -3.73 -24.23 -1.57
N VAL A 63 -3.09 -23.37 -0.78
CA VAL A 63 -1.63 -23.31 -0.61
C VAL A 63 -1.27 -23.09 0.86
N ASP A 64 -0.10 -23.58 1.27
CA ASP A 64 0.40 -23.42 2.65
C ASP A 64 0.71 -21.95 2.98
N ASP A 65 1.30 -21.22 2.02
CA ASP A 65 1.67 -19.81 2.17
C ASP A 65 1.31 -19.01 0.90
N PRO A 66 0.17 -18.28 0.91
CA PRO A 66 -0.28 -17.47 -0.22
C PRO A 66 0.72 -16.40 -0.65
N SER A 67 1.49 -15.87 0.30
CA SER A 67 2.35 -14.73 0.06
C SER A 67 3.58 -15.07 -0.79
N LYS A 68 3.97 -16.34 -0.87
CA LYS A 68 5.00 -16.84 -1.81
C LYS A 68 4.56 -16.74 -3.26
N HIS A 69 3.25 -16.82 -3.51
CA HIS A 69 2.69 -16.85 -4.85
C HIS A 69 2.21 -15.47 -5.31
N CYS A 70 1.83 -14.58 -4.39
CA CYS A 70 1.38 -13.22 -4.69
C CYS A 70 2.52 -12.25 -5.05
N GLN A 71 3.45 -12.68 -5.90
CA GLN A 71 4.54 -11.86 -6.40
C GLN A 71 4.02 -10.64 -7.17
N HIS A 72 4.83 -9.60 -7.22
CA HIS A 72 4.40 -8.31 -7.74
C HIS A 72 4.13 -8.31 -9.26
N ASP A 73 4.75 -9.23 -10.01
CA ASP A 73 4.80 -9.35 -11.46
C ASP A 73 3.89 -10.47 -12.00
N ARG A 74 3.22 -11.18 -11.10
CA ARG A 74 2.30 -12.27 -11.44
C ARG A 74 0.88 -11.87 -11.16
N LEU A 75 -0.05 -12.31 -12.01
CA LEU A 75 -1.47 -12.02 -11.84
C LEU A 75 -2.10 -13.05 -10.88
N ILE A 76 -1.64 -13.05 -9.64
CA ILE A 76 -2.08 -13.97 -8.59
C ILE A 76 -2.62 -13.14 -7.43
N ILE A 77 -3.85 -13.41 -7.02
CA ILE A 77 -4.51 -12.76 -5.88
C ILE A 77 -4.80 -13.78 -4.79
N SER A 78 -4.61 -13.40 -3.53
CA SER A 78 -4.95 -14.24 -2.37
C SER A 78 -6.26 -13.78 -1.76
N ASP A 79 -7.05 -14.71 -1.22
CA ASP A 79 -8.18 -14.36 -0.37
C ASP A 79 -7.78 -13.93 1.06
N GLY A 80 -6.47 -13.92 1.33
CA GLY A 80 -5.81 -13.64 2.60
C GLY A 80 -6.06 -14.70 3.69
N LYS A 81 -6.55 -15.87 3.29
CA LYS A 81 -6.42 -17.15 3.98
C LYS A 81 -5.53 -18.06 3.12
N MET A 82 -5.60 -19.37 3.27
CA MET A 82 -4.81 -20.35 2.53
C MET A 82 -5.25 -20.55 1.06
N ARG A 83 -5.87 -19.56 0.42
CA ARG A 83 -6.39 -19.69 -0.95
C ARG A 83 -5.88 -18.57 -1.85
N ILE A 84 -5.56 -18.96 -3.08
CA ILE A 84 -5.16 -18.08 -4.15
C ILE A 84 -6.02 -18.32 -5.40
N HIS A 85 -6.15 -17.26 -6.19
CA HIS A 85 -6.82 -17.28 -7.49
C HIS A 85 -5.84 -16.77 -8.55
N TYR A 86 -5.76 -17.45 -9.67
CA TYR A 86 -4.88 -17.09 -10.79
C TYR A 86 -5.46 -17.51 -12.14
N PRO A 87 -5.11 -16.85 -13.25
CA PRO A 87 -5.55 -17.27 -14.58
C PRO A 87 -4.88 -18.60 -14.96
N PRO A 88 -5.54 -19.48 -15.74
CA PRO A 88 -4.99 -20.78 -16.16
C PRO A 88 -3.63 -20.72 -16.87
N SER A 89 -3.26 -19.57 -17.42
CA SER A 89 -1.95 -19.33 -18.06
C SER A 89 -0.77 -19.27 -17.05
N GLU A 90 -1.04 -19.01 -15.78
CA GLU A 90 -0.02 -18.91 -14.73
C GLU A 90 0.34 -20.30 -14.19
N LYS A 91 1.65 -20.61 -14.15
CA LYS A 91 2.14 -21.87 -13.59
C LYS A 91 2.47 -21.70 -12.11
N VAL A 92 1.70 -22.32 -11.23
CA VAL A 92 1.90 -22.22 -9.78
C VAL A 92 2.35 -23.57 -9.23
N GLU A 93 3.48 -23.57 -8.52
CA GLU A 93 4.04 -24.75 -7.85
C GLU A 93 3.54 -24.83 -6.40
N SER A 94 3.76 -25.97 -5.73
CA SER A 94 3.44 -26.18 -4.31
C SER A 94 1.96 -25.96 -3.94
N ILE A 95 1.06 -26.46 -4.78
CA ILE A 95 -0.39 -26.43 -4.55
C ILE A 95 -0.81 -27.68 -3.77
N LEU A 96 -1.62 -27.50 -2.72
CA LEU A 96 -2.23 -28.61 -1.97
C LEU A 96 -3.43 -29.19 -2.73
N SER A 97 -4.30 -28.33 -3.25
CA SER A 97 -5.43 -28.70 -4.10
C SER A 97 -5.82 -27.55 -5.01
N SER A 98 -6.39 -27.86 -6.18
CA SER A 98 -6.88 -26.84 -7.10
C SER A 98 -8.18 -27.27 -7.77
N ARG A 99 -8.97 -26.28 -8.19
CA ARG A 99 -10.17 -26.46 -9.01
C ARG A 99 -10.27 -25.35 -10.05
N TYR A 100 -10.70 -25.72 -11.24
CA TYR A 100 -11.12 -24.75 -12.26
C TYR A 100 -12.45 -24.14 -11.86
N ARG A 101 -12.55 -22.82 -11.97
CA ARG A 101 -13.76 -22.06 -11.64
C ARG A 101 -13.96 -20.96 -12.67
N ARG A 102 -15.19 -20.80 -13.12
CA ARG A 102 -15.61 -19.69 -13.98
C ARG A 102 -16.27 -18.63 -13.12
N LEU A 103 -15.70 -17.42 -13.11
CA LEU A 103 -16.23 -16.30 -12.34
C LEU A 103 -17.24 -15.51 -13.17
N TYR A 104 -18.35 -15.12 -12.56
CA TYR A 104 -19.37 -14.28 -13.21
C TYR A 104 -19.47 -12.90 -12.53
N PRO A 105 -19.34 -11.78 -13.27
CA PRO A 105 -19.39 -10.44 -12.66
C PRO A 105 -20.68 -10.12 -11.92
N GLY A 106 -21.79 -10.74 -12.30
CA GLY A 106 -23.10 -10.55 -11.67
C GLY A 106 -23.29 -11.28 -10.34
N ASP A 107 -22.38 -12.21 -9.99
CA ASP A 107 -22.37 -12.83 -8.67
C ASP A 107 -21.56 -11.96 -7.70
N ARG A 108 -22.17 -11.64 -6.55
CA ARG A 108 -21.58 -10.80 -5.51
C ARG A 108 -20.31 -11.40 -4.92
N ASP A 109 -20.23 -12.72 -4.81
CA ASP A 109 -19.07 -13.41 -4.26
C ASP A 109 -17.89 -13.39 -5.25
N ASP A 110 -18.19 -13.51 -6.55
CA ASP A 110 -17.20 -13.45 -7.62
C ASP A 110 -16.73 -12.03 -7.91
N TRP A 111 -17.61 -11.04 -7.74
CA TRP A 111 -17.32 -9.63 -7.98
C TRP A 111 -16.09 -9.15 -7.22
N TRP A 112 -15.92 -9.58 -5.96
CA TRP A 112 -14.75 -9.20 -5.17
C TRP A 112 -13.46 -9.77 -5.76
N ILE A 113 -13.47 -11.01 -6.23
CA ILE A 113 -12.33 -11.68 -6.86
C ILE A 113 -11.99 -10.94 -8.17
N TYR A 114 -12.99 -10.64 -9.00
CA TYR A 114 -12.85 -9.84 -10.21
C TYR A 114 -12.21 -8.48 -9.96
N LYS A 115 -12.75 -7.73 -9.01
CA LYS A 115 -12.26 -6.39 -8.65
C LYS A 115 -10.78 -6.46 -8.26
N ARG A 116 -10.35 -7.50 -7.55
CA ARG A 116 -8.94 -7.68 -7.17
C ARG A 116 -8.04 -8.06 -8.35
N PHE A 117 -8.52 -8.88 -9.28
CA PHE A 117 -7.80 -9.14 -10.53
C PHE A 117 -7.59 -7.87 -11.34
N VAL A 118 -8.64 -7.07 -11.54
CA VAL A 118 -8.56 -5.80 -12.27
C VAL A 118 -7.62 -4.83 -11.56
N ALA A 119 -7.71 -4.70 -10.23
CA ALA A 119 -6.82 -3.85 -9.45
C ALA A 119 -5.34 -4.28 -9.61
N LYS A 120 -5.06 -5.59 -9.49
CA LYS A 120 -3.70 -6.13 -9.63
C LYS A 120 -3.16 -5.93 -11.04
N ALA A 121 -3.96 -6.21 -12.07
CA ALA A 121 -3.59 -6.00 -13.47
C ALA A 121 -3.31 -4.53 -13.78
N LEU A 122 -4.13 -3.62 -13.24
CA LEU A 122 -3.93 -2.18 -13.36
C LEU A 122 -2.63 -1.73 -12.68
N ASP A 123 -2.41 -2.14 -11.42
CA ASP A 123 -1.19 -1.83 -10.68
C ASP A 123 0.07 -2.32 -11.44
N MET A 124 0.02 -3.54 -12.00
CA MET A 124 1.09 -4.12 -12.83
C MET A 124 1.34 -3.29 -14.10
N LYS A 125 0.26 -2.92 -14.83
CA LYS A 125 0.38 -2.18 -16.09
C LYS A 125 0.89 -0.76 -15.86
N ILE A 126 0.39 -0.07 -14.83
CA ILE A 126 0.88 1.26 -14.45
C ILE A 126 2.38 1.19 -14.15
N ARG A 127 2.82 0.24 -13.32
CA ARG A 127 4.25 0.08 -13.01
C ARG A 127 5.08 -0.24 -14.25
N MET A 128 4.57 -1.06 -15.18
CA MET A 128 5.26 -1.36 -16.43
C MET A 128 5.47 -0.10 -17.29
N ILE A 129 4.52 0.85 -17.26
CA ILE A 129 4.60 2.12 -18.00
C ILE A 129 5.47 3.14 -17.25
N THR A 130 5.27 3.31 -15.95
CA THR A 130 5.96 4.33 -15.15
C THR A 130 7.35 3.90 -14.68
N GLY A 131 7.63 2.60 -14.66
CA GLY A 131 8.81 2.01 -14.03
C GLY A 131 8.81 2.13 -12.50
N ARG A 132 7.68 2.51 -11.87
CA ARG A 132 7.62 2.92 -10.46
C ARG A 132 6.62 2.10 -9.66
N SER A 133 7.04 1.67 -8.47
CA SER A 133 6.18 0.98 -7.51
C SER A 133 5.16 1.93 -6.89
N LYS A 134 4.01 1.38 -6.53
CA LYS A 134 2.98 2.09 -5.77
C LYS A 134 3.46 2.30 -4.34
N ILE A 135 3.47 3.53 -3.88
CA ILE A 135 3.92 3.88 -2.53
C ILE A 135 2.78 4.60 -1.81
N HIS A 136 2.45 4.09 -0.63
CA HIS A 136 1.40 4.61 0.24
C HIS A 136 0.05 4.94 -0.43
N GLY A 137 -0.39 4.08 -1.34
CA GLY A 137 -1.66 4.21 -2.07
C GLY A 137 -1.57 5.08 -3.33
N ILE A 138 -0.38 5.59 -3.66
CA ILE A 138 -0.16 6.50 -4.79
C ILE A 138 0.69 5.79 -5.85
N HIS A 139 0.22 5.85 -7.09
CA HIS A 139 1.01 5.56 -8.28
C HIS A 139 1.86 6.77 -8.60
N LEU A 140 3.16 6.66 -8.34
CA LEU A 140 4.10 7.75 -8.55
C LEU A 140 4.34 7.97 -10.04
N LEU A 141 4.30 9.24 -10.44
CA LEU A 141 4.69 9.68 -11.78
C LEU A 141 6.18 10.01 -11.82
N GLU A 142 6.70 10.54 -10.72
CA GLU A 142 8.09 10.99 -10.58
C GLU A 142 8.73 10.42 -9.31
N ASN A 143 10.05 10.59 -9.17
CA ASN A 143 10.71 10.31 -7.89
C ASN A 143 10.21 11.33 -6.84
N PRO A 144 10.05 10.92 -5.57
CA PRO A 144 9.76 11.89 -4.51
C PRO A 144 10.76 13.03 -4.51
N ILE A 145 10.26 14.28 -4.47
CA ILE A 145 11.09 15.48 -4.57
C ILE A 145 11.46 15.92 -3.14
N PRO A 146 12.74 15.97 -2.76
CA PRO A 146 13.13 16.39 -1.42
C PRO A 146 12.77 17.86 -1.18
N LEU A 147 12.18 18.14 -0.02
CA LEU A 147 11.88 19.50 0.41
C LEU A 147 13.03 20.05 1.25
N TYR A 148 13.57 21.20 0.83
CA TYR A 148 14.62 21.88 1.57
C TYR A 148 14.10 22.43 2.91
N SER A 149 14.95 22.41 3.94
CA SER A 149 14.74 23.02 5.26
C SER A 149 13.72 22.35 6.22
N CYS A 150 13.01 21.29 5.83
CA CYS A 150 12.06 20.59 6.71
C CYS A 150 12.38 19.09 6.80
N GLU A 151 12.84 18.62 7.96
CA GLU A 151 12.83 17.21 8.43
C GLU A 151 12.83 16.13 7.33
N LYS A 152 13.82 16.14 6.41
CA LYS A 152 13.96 15.19 5.28
C LYS A 152 12.62 14.82 4.56
N ALA A 153 11.65 15.72 4.55
CA ALA A 153 10.35 15.45 3.98
C ALA A 153 10.44 15.49 2.45
N GLU A 154 9.63 14.68 1.79
CA GLU A 154 9.59 14.61 0.33
C GLU A 154 8.17 14.87 -0.18
N LEU A 155 8.09 15.43 -1.38
CA LEU A 155 6.86 15.64 -2.12
C LEU A 155 6.61 14.44 -3.04
N TYR A 156 5.51 13.75 -2.80
CA TYR A 156 5.04 12.61 -3.58
C TYR A 156 3.97 13.09 -4.55
N VAL A 157 4.26 13.02 -5.85
CA VAL A 157 3.36 13.43 -6.93
C VAL A 157 2.90 12.19 -7.71
N GLY A 158 1.59 12.05 -7.87
CA GLY A 158 1.03 10.92 -8.58
C GLY A 158 -0.49 10.90 -8.58
N PHE A 159 -1.06 9.70 -8.56
CA PHE A 159 -2.51 9.51 -8.50
C PHE A 159 -2.88 8.23 -7.74
N SER A 160 -4.08 8.18 -7.18
CA SER A 160 -4.65 6.94 -6.63
C SER A 160 -5.80 6.45 -7.50
N THR A 161 -5.98 5.14 -7.58
CA THR A 161 -7.05 4.51 -8.35
C THR A 161 -8.08 3.87 -7.44
N THR A 162 -9.37 4.10 -7.70
CA THR A 162 -10.48 3.45 -7.02
C THR A 162 -11.32 2.70 -8.05
N LEU A 163 -11.66 1.44 -7.76
CA LEU A 163 -12.59 0.66 -8.57
C LEU A 163 -13.95 0.62 -7.86
N LYS A 164 -14.99 1.09 -8.53
CA LYS A 164 -16.39 1.05 -8.07
C LYS A 164 -17.23 0.21 -9.03
N GLU A 165 -18.28 -0.38 -8.48
CA GLU A 165 -19.33 -1.00 -9.28
C GLU A 165 -20.36 0.08 -9.64
N HIS A 166 -20.73 0.16 -10.91
CA HIS A 166 -21.79 1.08 -11.35
C HIS A 166 -22.60 0.43 -12.47
N LYS A 167 -23.87 0.12 -12.20
CA LYS A 167 -24.81 -0.47 -13.18
C LYS A 167 -24.22 -1.69 -13.90
N ASN A 168 -23.69 -2.64 -13.13
CA ASN A 168 -23.06 -3.87 -13.63
C ASN A 168 -21.82 -3.64 -14.53
N LYS A 169 -21.21 -2.45 -14.46
CA LYS A 169 -19.93 -2.12 -15.07
C LYS A 169 -18.93 -1.71 -14.02
N LEU A 170 -17.66 -1.82 -14.36
CA LEU A 170 -16.58 -1.40 -13.49
C LEU A 170 -16.21 0.04 -13.81
N LEU A 171 -16.32 0.93 -12.84
CA LEU A 171 -15.89 2.32 -12.93
C LEU A 171 -14.52 2.45 -12.27
N LEU A 172 -13.51 2.78 -13.06
CA LEU A 172 -12.19 3.16 -12.58
C LEU A 172 -12.13 4.68 -12.45
N GLU A 173 -11.91 5.16 -11.24
CA GLU A 173 -11.66 6.57 -10.95
C GLU A 173 -10.19 6.76 -10.58
N ALA A 174 -9.49 7.63 -11.30
CA ALA A 174 -8.13 8.05 -10.99
C ALA A 174 -8.15 9.47 -10.44
N TYR A 175 -7.59 9.61 -9.23
CA TYR A 175 -7.55 10.87 -8.49
C TYR A 175 -6.12 11.39 -8.47
N PRO A 176 -5.81 12.54 -9.12
CA PRO A 176 -4.51 13.16 -8.99
C PRO A 176 -4.27 13.56 -7.52
N GLN A 177 -3.07 13.25 -7.03
CA GLN A 177 -2.71 13.40 -5.62
C GLN A 177 -1.29 13.93 -5.47
N VAL A 178 -1.15 14.88 -4.55
CA VAL A 178 0.13 15.43 -4.13
C VAL A 178 0.18 15.42 -2.61
N TYR A 179 1.23 14.81 -2.04
CA TYR A 179 1.40 14.74 -0.60
C TYR A 179 2.84 15.07 -0.19
N VAL A 180 3.00 15.84 0.88
CA VAL A 180 4.26 15.91 1.61
C VAL A 180 4.29 14.81 2.65
N ARG A 181 5.34 13.99 2.63
CA ARG A 181 5.51 12.88 3.57
C ARG A 181 6.95 12.80 4.02
N GLU A 182 7.13 12.53 5.30
CA GLU A 182 8.43 12.21 5.89
C GLU A 182 8.39 10.75 6.31
N SER A 183 9.40 9.96 5.95
CA SER A 183 9.49 8.60 6.43
C SER A 183 9.81 8.58 7.93
N VAL A 184 9.23 7.65 8.70
CA VAL A 184 9.56 7.52 10.12
C VAL A 184 11.04 7.22 10.33
N LEU A 185 11.69 6.51 9.40
CA LEU A 185 13.13 6.28 9.46
C LEU A 185 13.92 7.58 9.30
N ASP A 186 13.54 8.44 8.36
CA ASP A 186 14.18 9.74 8.17
C ASP A 186 13.99 10.65 9.37
N TYR A 187 12.79 10.66 9.96
CA TYR A 187 12.53 11.34 11.22
C TYR A 187 13.47 10.86 12.33
N ILE A 188 13.58 9.54 12.53
CA ILE A 188 14.45 8.95 13.55
C ILE A 188 15.90 9.37 13.31
N ASN A 189 16.39 9.22 12.08
CA ASN A 189 17.75 9.59 11.71
C ASN A 189 18.02 11.08 11.94
N TYR A 190 17.07 11.94 11.59
CA TYR A 190 17.15 13.38 11.81
C TYR A 190 17.20 13.73 13.31
N ARG A 191 16.33 13.12 14.13
CA ARG A 191 16.35 13.34 15.58
C ARG A 191 17.65 12.83 16.21
N ARG A 192 18.15 11.68 15.77
CA ARG A 192 19.44 11.12 16.21
C ARG A 192 20.61 12.03 15.87
N SER A 193 20.66 12.59 14.66
CA SER A 193 21.72 13.54 14.28
C SER A 193 21.68 14.84 15.08
N ARG A 194 20.56 15.15 15.73
CA ARG A 194 20.39 16.28 16.66
C ARG A 194 20.60 15.90 18.14
N GLY A 195 21.09 14.70 18.43
CA GLY A 195 21.41 14.25 19.79
C GLY A 195 20.22 13.71 20.60
N ALA A 196 19.07 13.44 19.98
CA ALA A 196 17.93 12.87 20.70
C ALA A 196 18.21 11.45 21.21
N SER A 197 17.80 11.18 22.45
CA SER A 197 17.91 9.84 23.05
C SER A 197 16.94 8.86 22.40
N ALA A 198 17.26 7.56 22.48
CA ALA A 198 16.41 6.49 21.95
C ALA A 198 15.00 6.56 22.55
N LYS A 199 14.94 6.70 23.88
CA LYS A 199 13.69 6.74 24.63
C LYS A 199 12.87 8.00 24.33
N GLY A 200 13.52 9.14 24.12
CA GLY A 200 12.83 10.37 23.73
C GLY A 200 12.18 10.27 22.35
N ILE A 201 12.87 9.63 21.39
CA ILE A 201 12.31 9.36 20.05
C ILE A 201 11.13 8.39 20.15
N GLU A 202 11.29 7.30 20.91
CA GLU A 202 10.25 6.29 21.12
C GLU A 202 8.98 6.89 21.73
N ASN A 203 9.08 7.64 22.83
CA ASN A 203 7.94 8.31 23.45
C ASN A 203 7.28 9.29 22.46
N THR A 204 8.09 10.03 21.68
CA THR A 204 7.52 10.95 20.69
C THR A 204 6.76 10.21 19.59
N LEU A 205 7.27 9.06 19.12
CA LEU A 205 6.61 8.25 18.10
C LEU A 205 5.34 7.57 18.61
N LEU A 206 5.30 7.14 19.87
CA LEU A 206 4.14 6.48 20.45
C LEU A 206 3.06 7.48 20.91
N ASP A 207 3.46 8.64 21.43
CA ASP A 207 2.51 9.58 22.05
C ASP A 207 2.08 10.71 21.11
N ARG A 208 3.00 11.24 20.29
CA ARG A 208 2.78 12.47 19.50
C ARG A 208 2.73 12.24 18.00
N ARG A 209 3.45 11.25 17.49
CA ARG A 209 3.56 10.93 16.06
C ARG A 209 3.18 9.47 15.75
N SER A 210 2.21 8.92 16.48
CA SER A 210 1.82 7.52 16.34
C SER A 210 1.02 7.25 15.07
N SER A 211 0.33 8.24 14.51
CA SER A 211 -0.43 8.06 13.27
C SER A 211 0.50 8.02 12.05
N VAL A 212 0.41 6.92 11.29
CA VAL A 212 1.25 6.67 10.11
C VAL A 212 0.42 6.21 8.92
N VAL A 213 0.94 6.46 7.72
CA VAL A 213 0.40 5.90 6.47
C VAL A 213 1.30 4.78 5.97
N LEU A 214 0.70 3.63 5.70
CA LEU A 214 1.38 2.39 5.36
C LEU A 214 1.65 2.27 3.87
N ALA A 215 2.85 1.87 3.48
CA ALA A 215 3.10 1.37 2.14
C ALA A 215 2.72 -0.12 2.04
N PRO A 216 2.48 -0.62 0.82
CA PRO A 216 2.22 0.13 -0.41
C PRO A 216 0.78 0.65 -0.49
N THR A 217 -0.11 0.18 0.40
CA THR A 217 -1.57 0.31 0.27
C THR A 217 -2.14 1.69 0.57
N GLY A 218 -1.44 2.50 1.37
CA GLY A 218 -1.92 3.81 1.81
C GLY A 218 -2.88 3.76 2.99
N HIS A 219 -3.06 2.58 3.61
CA HIS A 219 -3.87 2.46 4.82
C HIS A 219 -3.30 3.29 5.97
N ARG A 220 -4.18 3.77 6.85
CA ARG A 220 -3.78 4.47 8.07
C ARG A 220 -3.64 3.50 9.23
N GLY A 221 -2.67 3.75 10.09
CA GLY A 221 -2.45 2.98 11.30
C GLY A 221 -1.85 3.79 12.41
N TYR A 222 -1.71 3.14 13.57
CA TYR A 222 -1.06 3.68 14.75
C TYR A 222 0.13 2.80 15.14
N ILE A 223 1.29 3.42 15.35
CA ILE A 223 2.47 2.75 15.92
C ILE A 223 2.12 2.30 17.33
N GLU A 224 2.22 0.99 17.57
CA GLU A 224 2.05 0.39 18.90
C GLU A 224 3.37 0.11 19.58
N GLU A 225 4.41 -0.24 18.81
CA GLU A 225 5.69 -0.68 19.37
C GLU A 225 6.85 -0.44 18.40
N LEU A 226 8.01 -0.11 18.96
CA LEU A 226 9.30 -0.06 18.26
C LEU A 226 10.08 -1.36 18.54
N ILE A 227 10.49 -2.05 17.49
CA ILE A 227 11.24 -3.30 17.55
C ILE A 227 12.67 -3.04 17.04
N TYR A 228 13.64 -3.07 17.95
CA TYR A 228 15.06 -2.83 17.63
C TYR A 228 15.77 -4.08 17.10
N LYS A 229 15.22 -4.69 16.04
CA LYS A 229 15.84 -5.79 15.31
C LYS A 229 16.12 -5.34 13.87
N LYS A 230 17.15 -5.91 13.25
CA LYS A 230 17.48 -5.65 11.85
C LYS A 230 16.44 -6.28 10.92
N ALA A 231 15.98 -5.55 9.91
CA ALA A 231 14.99 -6.04 8.94
C ALA A 231 15.38 -7.37 8.28
N GLY A 232 16.66 -7.54 7.92
CA GLY A 232 17.15 -8.77 7.27
C GLY A 232 17.19 -10.01 8.19
N LYS A 233 17.09 -9.82 9.51
CA LYS A 233 17.10 -10.92 10.50
C LYS A 233 15.71 -11.32 10.97
N LEU A 234 14.68 -10.52 10.68
CA LEU A 234 13.32 -10.79 11.14
C LEU A 234 12.54 -11.52 10.05
N LYS A 235 12.00 -12.69 10.40
CA LYS A 235 11.07 -13.43 9.55
C LYS A 235 9.70 -12.74 9.51
N VAL A 236 9.01 -12.85 8.39
CA VAL A 236 7.66 -12.28 8.21
C VAL A 236 6.66 -12.95 9.17
N SER A 237 6.65 -14.28 9.18
CA SER A 237 5.82 -15.08 10.07
C SER A 237 6.39 -16.49 10.23
N GLU A 238 5.71 -17.36 10.98
CA GLU A 238 6.09 -18.79 11.04
C GLU A 238 5.76 -19.53 9.73
N LEU A 239 4.72 -19.09 9.02
CA LEU A 239 4.27 -19.68 7.74
C LEU A 239 5.13 -19.19 6.56
N ASP A 240 5.62 -17.94 6.64
CA ASP A 240 6.53 -17.36 5.65
C ASP A 240 7.94 -17.18 6.25
N PRO A 241 8.88 -18.10 5.96
CA PRO A 241 10.23 -18.07 6.51
C PRO A 241 11.11 -16.97 5.90
N ARG A 242 10.64 -16.25 4.87
CA ARG A 242 11.38 -15.13 4.28
C ARG A 242 11.63 -14.05 5.31
N ASN A 243 12.75 -13.35 5.17
CA ASN A 243 12.98 -12.15 5.95
C ASN A 243 12.17 -10.98 5.38
N LEU A 244 12.04 -9.90 6.15
CA LEU A 244 11.30 -8.72 5.70
C LEU A 244 11.88 -8.14 4.40
N THR A 245 13.20 -8.16 4.20
CA THR A 245 13.78 -7.58 2.98
C THR A 245 13.39 -8.30 1.70
N SER A 246 13.45 -9.63 1.68
CA SER A 246 13.07 -10.41 0.51
C SER A 246 11.57 -10.37 0.29
N PHE A 247 10.77 -10.45 1.36
CA PHE A 247 9.32 -10.35 1.27
C PHE A 247 8.85 -9.05 0.59
N TRP A 248 9.34 -7.90 1.05
CA TRP A 248 8.92 -6.61 0.50
C TRP A 248 9.36 -6.43 -0.95
N LYS A 249 10.54 -6.95 -1.29
CA LYS A 249 11.05 -6.95 -2.66
C LYS A 249 10.18 -7.81 -3.57
N ASP A 250 9.95 -9.08 -3.21
CA ASP A 250 9.24 -10.05 -4.05
C ASP A 250 7.75 -9.71 -4.20
N VAL A 251 7.09 -9.28 -3.12
CA VAL A 251 5.63 -9.09 -3.07
C VAL A 251 5.23 -7.70 -3.57
N TYR A 252 6.04 -6.66 -3.31
CA TYR A 252 5.68 -5.26 -3.60
C TYR A 252 6.63 -4.51 -4.52
N ALA A 253 7.75 -5.10 -4.94
CA ALA A 253 8.82 -4.39 -5.65
C ALA A 253 9.34 -3.20 -4.85
N ILE A 254 9.53 -3.38 -3.54
CA ILE A 254 10.03 -2.33 -2.64
C ILE A 254 11.34 -2.81 -2.01
N ASP A 255 12.43 -2.10 -2.27
CA ASP A 255 13.75 -2.43 -1.76
C ASP A 255 13.94 -1.92 -0.33
N VAL A 256 13.97 -2.85 0.62
CA VAL A 256 14.23 -2.58 2.04
C VAL A 256 15.69 -2.92 2.36
N GLY A 257 16.40 -2.01 3.03
CA GLY A 257 17.76 -2.27 3.50
C GLY A 257 17.79 -3.33 4.63
N PRO A 258 18.74 -4.30 4.60
CA PRO A 258 18.81 -5.36 5.61
C PRO A 258 19.13 -4.85 7.02
N GLU A 259 19.78 -3.69 7.10
CA GLU A 259 20.21 -3.03 8.32
C GLU A 259 19.18 -2.02 8.86
N GLU A 260 18.03 -1.85 8.20
CA GLU A 260 16.99 -0.92 8.64
C GLU A 260 16.49 -1.29 10.05
N THR A 261 16.53 -0.30 10.94
CA THR A 261 16.12 -0.36 12.35
C THR A 261 15.81 1.05 12.86
N PRO A 262 14.84 1.25 13.76
CA PRO A 262 13.92 0.26 14.33
C PRO A 262 12.79 -0.12 13.35
N LEU A 263 12.24 -1.32 13.54
CA LEU A 263 11.02 -1.79 12.87
C LEU A 263 9.80 -1.36 13.69
N LEU A 264 8.64 -1.18 13.05
CA LEU A 264 7.44 -0.68 13.74
C LEU A 264 6.31 -1.72 13.68
N ARG A 265 5.72 -2.00 14.84
CA ARG A 265 4.44 -2.70 14.92
C ARG A 265 3.33 -1.66 14.78
N VAL A 266 2.45 -1.85 13.81
CA VAL A 266 1.38 -0.89 13.51
C VAL A 266 0.02 -1.57 13.55
N ARG A 267 -0.90 -0.99 14.30
CA ARG A 267 -2.32 -1.37 14.29
C ARG A 267 -3.06 -0.56 13.24
N LEU A 268 -3.74 -1.27 12.34
CA LEU A 268 -4.60 -0.64 11.33
C LEU A 268 -5.77 0.09 11.98
N MET A 269 -6.10 1.27 11.48
CA MET A 269 -7.37 1.92 11.78
C MET A 269 -8.47 1.15 11.04
N LYS A 270 -9.40 0.54 11.77
CA LYS A 270 -10.62 0.00 11.17
C LYS A 270 -11.52 1.19 10.81
N PHE A 271 -11.95 1.26 9.56
CA PHE A 271 -12.95 2.26 9.12
C PHE A 271 -14.39 1.87 9.49
N ASP A 272 -14.60 0.73 10.15
CA ASP A 272 -15.93 0.29 10.63
C ASP A 272 -16.30 0.94 11.97
N VAL A 273 -16.25 2.27 12.05
CA VAL A 273 -17.00 2.99 13.07
C VAL A 273 -18.09 3.74 12.31
N PRO A 274 -19.38 3.35 12.42
CA PRO A 274 -20.44 4.21 11.96
C PRO A 274 -20.27 5.54 12.70
N LEU A 275 -20.21 6.64 11.95
CA LEU A 275 -20.28 7.97 12.52
C LEU A 275 -21.69 8.10 13.13
N THR A 276 -21.83 7.73 14.39
CA THR A 276 -22.95 8.12 15.26
C THR A 276 -22.62 9.43 15.93
#